data_AF-A0A347VQK9-F1
#
_entry.id   AF-A0A347VQK9-F1
#
_cell.length_a   1.000
_cell.length_b   1.000
_cell.length_c   1.000
_cell.angle_alpha   90.00
_cell.angle_beta   90.00
_cell.angle_gamma   90.00
#
_symmetry.space_group_name_H-M   'P 1'
#
loop_
_entity.id
_entity.type
_entity.pdbx_description
1 polymer ?
#
loop_
_entity_poly.entity_id
_entity_poly.type
_entity_poly.pdbx_seq_one_letter_code
_entity_poly.pdbx_strand_id
1 'polypeptide(L)' 'MSEKEQLLEEIRELELEILDMFEVAFYFAGLDSKHLQEAIEYYEEIMESITEDSEYNAKDIIKIIETIKIDKPQWFKI' A
#
# COMPACT_ATOMS: atom_id res chain seq x y z
N MET A 1 -17.45 -13.52 23.01
CA MET A 1 -16.70 -12.31 22.64
C MET A 1 -17.61 -11.10 22.83
N SER A 2 -17.03 -9.99 23.28
CA SER A 2 -17.65 -8.67 23.27
C SER A 2 -17.80 -8.16 21.83
N GLU A 3 -18.77 -7.29 21.58
CA GLU A 3 -18.93 -6.56 20.31
C GLU A 3 -17.63 -5.85 19.89
N LYS A 4 -16.90 -5.28 20.86
CA LYS A 4 -15.58 -4.67 20.62
C LYS A 4 -14.55 -5.69 20.10
N GLU A 5 -14.57 -6.91 20.61
CA GLU A 5 -13.62 -7.95 20.20
C GLU A 5 -13.91 -8.44 18.78
N GLN A 6 -15.19 -8.48 18.40
CA GLN A 6 -15.62 -8.82 17.03
C GLN A 6 -15.18 -7.75 16.03
N LEU A 7 -15.42 -6.47 16.33
CA LEU A 7 -14.98 -5.36 15.47
C LEU A 7 -13.45 -5.32 15.29
N LEU A 8 -12.69 -5.62 16.34
CA LEU A 8 -11.24 -5.69 16.24
C LEU A 8 -10.75 -6.86 15.38
N GLU A 9 -11.49 -7.97 15.32
CA GLU A 9 -11.16 -9.07 14.42
C GLU A 9 -11.46 -8.69 12.97
N GLU A 10 -12.63 -8.11 12.70
CA GLU A 10 -13.01 -7.63 11.36
C GLU A 10 -12.00 -6.61 10.81
N ILE A 11 -11.50 -5.70 11.65
CA ILE A 11 -10.46 -4.74 11.25
C ILE A 11 -9.17 -5.47 10.87
N ARG A 12 -8.72 -6.47 11.67
CA ARG A 12 -7.51 -7.25 11.36
C ARG A 12 -7.66 -8.03 10.06
N GLU A 13 -8.83 -8.62 9.81
CA GLU A 13 -9.11 -9.33 8.56
C GLU A 13 -9.02 -8.38 7.37
N LEU A 14 -9.61 -7.18 7.47
CA LEU A 14 -9.52 -6.14 6.43
C LEU A 14 -8.08 -5.65 6.20
N GLU A 15 -7.29 -5.47 7.26
CA GLU A 15 -5.87 -5.10 7.14
C GLU A 15 -5.08 -6.15 6.34
N LEU A 16 -5.32 -7.43 6.59
CA LEU A 16 -4.70 -8.52 5.84
C LEU A 16 -5.13 -8.52 4.37
N GLU A 17 -6.43 -8.35 4.09
CA GLU A 17 -6.93 -8.26 2.72
C GLU A 17 -6.34 -7.06 1.95
N ILE A 18 -6.15 -5.93 2.63
CA ILE A 18 -5.52 -4.73 2.04
C ILE A 18 -4.05 -4.99 1.71
N LEU A 19 -3.31 -5.66 2.61
CA LEU A 19 -1.91 -6.03 2.37
C LEU A 19 -1.77 -6.98 1.16
N ASP A 20 -2.63 -7.98 1.06
CA ASP A 20 -2.68 -8.88 -0.10
C ASP A 20 -2.96 -8.10 -1.40
N MET A 21 -3.87 -7.13 -1.35
CA MET A 21 -4.15 -6.28 -2.50
C MET A 21 -2.98 -5.37 -2.87
N PHE A 22 -2.19 -4.89 -1.91
CA PHE A 22 -0.96 -4.16 -2.19
C PHE A 22 0.09 -5.03 -2.87
N GLU A 23 0.28 -6.26 -2.40
CA GLU A 23 1.18 -7.21 -3.07
C GLU A 23 0.78 -7.43 -4.53
N VAL A 24 -0.51 -7.64 -4.79
CA VAL A 24 -1.06 -7.76 -6.15
C VAL A 24 -0.81 -6.49 -6.98
N ALA A 25 -1.06 -5.31 -6.42
CA ALA A 25 -0.86 -4.04 -7.10
C ALA A 25 0.62 -3.82 -7.48
N PHE A 26 1.54 -4.07 -6.54
CA PHE A 26 2.97 -3.95 -6.78
C PHE A 26 3.51 -5.01 -7.75
N TYR A 27 2.99 -6.24 -7.69
CA TYR A 27 3.29 -7.27 -8.67
C TYR A 27 2.97 -6.80 -10.10
N PHE A 28 1.76 -6.26 -10.33
CA PHE A 28 1.37 -5.74 -11.63
C PHE A 28 2.08 -4.44 -12.02
N ALA A 29 2.56 -3.66 -11.05
CA ALA A 29 3.42 -2.49 -11.31
C ALA A 29 4.84 -2.88 -11.78
N GLY A 30 5.20 -4.15 -11.62
CA GLY A 30 6.50 -4.72 -11.99
C GLY A 30 7.53 -4.72 -10.86
N LEU A 31 7.11 -4.58 -9.60
CA LEU A 31 8.03 -4.56 -8.46
C LEU A 31 8.74 -5.92 -8.32
N ASP A 32 10.05 -5.91 -8.05
CA ASP A 32 10.76 -7.12 -7.62
C ASP A 32 10.34 -7.46 -6.19
N SER A 33 9.84 -8.67 -5.96
CA SER A 33 9.27 -9.09 -4.67
C SER A 33 10.24 -8.97 -3.50
N LYS A 34 11.55 -8.95 -3.76
CA LYS A 34 12.58 -8.71 -2.74
C LYS A 34 12.53 -7.29 -2.14
N HIS A 35 11.84 -6.36 -2.79
CA HIS A 35 11.67 -4.96 -2.38
C HIS A 35 10.25 -4.65 -1.90
N LEU A 36 9.39 -5.66 -1.74
CA LEU A 36 7.99 -5.45 -1.36
C LEU A 36 7.86 -4.72 -0.02
N GLN A 37 8.61 -5.15 0.99
CA GLN A 37 8.57 -4.53 2.31
C GLN A 37 9.03 -3.07 2.24
N GLU A 38 10.16 -2.79 1.58
CA GLU A 38 10.67 -1.43 1.42
C GLU A 38 9.72 -0.54 0.60
N ALA A 39 9.00 -1.12 -0.36
CA ALA A 39 8.00 -0.40 -1.14
C ALA A 39 6.76 -0.05 -0.31
N ILE A 40 6.32 -0.92 0.60
CA ILE A 40 5.21 -0.65 1.52
C ILE A 40 5.62 0.42 2.54
N GLU A 41 6.80 0.30 3.15
CA GLU A 41 7.31 1.33 4.09
C GLU A 41 7.41 2.70 3.40
N TYR A 42 7.93 2.74 2.16
CA TYR A 42 8.02 3.99 1.41
C TYR A 42 6.65 4.52 0.95
N TYR A 43 5.69 3.63 0.70
CA TYR A 43 4.31 4.00 0.40
C TYR A 43 3.66 4.74 1.58
N GLU A 44 3.84 4.22 2.81
CA GLU A 44 3.36 4.85 4.04
C GLU A 44 3.98 6.25 4.23
N GLU A 45 5.28 6.39 4.03
CA GLU A 45 5.97 7.70 4.09
C GLU A 45 5.38 8.73 3.11
N ILE A 46 5.12 8.31 1.85
CA ILE A 46 4.51 9.18 0.85
C ILE A 46 3.07 9.52 1.26
N MET A 47 2.30 8.55 1.77
CA MET A 47 0.92 8.79 2.19
C MET A 47 0.83 9.82 3.32
N GLU A 48 1.69 9.72 4.33
CA GLU A 48 1.74 10.69 5.44
C GLU A 48 2.01 12.12 4.94
N SER A 49 2.84 12.25 3.89
CA SER A 49 3.16 13.54 3.27
C SER A 49 2.02 14.17 2.45
N ILE A 50 0.98 13.40 2.11
CA ILE A 50 -0.14 13.82 1.23
C ILE A 50 -1.32 14.43 2.01
N THR A 51 -1.31 14.42 3.35
CA THR A 51 -2.41 14.89 4.22
C THR A 51 -2.76 16.39 3.97
N GLU A 52 -4.02 16.86 3.83
CA GLU A 52 -5.25 16.55 4.61
C GLU A 52 -6.62 16.70 3.88
N ASP A 53 -6.73 17.09 2.60
CA ASP A 53 -8.02 17.63 2.07
C ASP A 53 -8.80 16.76 1.05
N SER A 54 -8.36 15.54 0.70
CA SER A 54 -9.05 14.72 -0.31
C SER A 54 -9.33 13.28 0.14
N GLU A 55 -10.49 12.76 -0.28
CA GLU A 55 -10.84 11.34 -0.13
C GLU A 55 -9.78 10.46 -0.78
N TYR A 56 -9.04 9.71 0.04
CA TYR A 56 -8.08 8.72 -0.41
C TYR A 56 -8.79 7.62 -1.22
N ASN A 57 -8.39 7.50 -2.49
CA ASN A 57 -9.02 6.58 -3.43
C ASN A 57 -7.97 5.90 -4.32
N ALA A 58 -8.42 5.00 -5.21
CA ALA A 58 -7.55 4.23 -6.09
C ALA A 58 -6.59 5.10 -6.95
N LYS A 59 -6.97 6.32 -7.32
CA LYS A 59 -6.07 7.22 -8.09
C LYS A 59 -4.89 7.67 -7.25
N ASP A 60 -5.07 7.87 -5.96
CA ASP A 60 -4.00 8.24 -5.04
C ASP A 60 -3.04 7.08 -4.86
N ILE A 61 -3.57 5.86 -4.70
CA ILE A 61 -2.77 4.62 -4.66
C ILE A 61 -1.91 4.51 -5.92
N ILE A 62 -2.51 4.65 -7.11
CA ILE A 62 -1.80 4.59 -8.40
C ILE A 62 -0.70 5.65 -8.45
N LYS A 63 -1.01 6.89 -8.08
CA LYS A 63 -0.05 8.01 -8.10
C LYS A 63 1.12 7.77 -7.15
N ILE A 64 0.87 7.19 -5.97
CA ILE A 64 1.94 6.82 -5.03
C ILE A 64 2.81 5.73 -5.65
N ILE A 65 2.24 4.66 -6.21
CA ILE A 65 3.00 3.59 -6.87
C ILE A 65 3.83 4.13 -8.04
N GLU A 66 3.28 5.05 -8.85
CA GLU A 66 4.03 5.74 -9.91
C GLU A 66 5.19 6.57 -9.35
N THR A 67 4.97 7.26 -8.23
CA THR A 67 6.02 8.03 -7.54
C THR A 67 7.14 7.10 -7.06
N ILE A 68 6.80 5.99 -6.41
CA ILE A 68 7.76 4.97 -5.98
C ILE A 68 8.58 4.46 -7.19
N LYS A 69 7.94 4.24 -8.33
CA LYS A 69 8.61 3.80 -9.57
C LYS A 69 9.57 4.83 -10.14
N ILE A 70 9.24 6.12 -10.03
CA ILE A 70 10.11 7.22 -10.45
C ILE A 70 11.30 7.38 -9.49
N ASP A 71 11.06 7.28 -8.18
CA ASP A 71 12.07 7.53 -7.15
C ASP A 71 13.02 6.34 -6.96
N LYS A 72 12.52 5.13 -7.20
CA LYS A 72 13.23 3.86 -6.98
C LYS A 72 13.13 2.94 -8.21
N PRO A 73 13.53 3.38 -9.41
CA PRO A 73 13.39 2.58 -10.63
C PRO A 73 14.11 1.24 -10.55
N GLN A 74 15.20 1.15 -9.78
CA GLN A 74 15.95 -0.09 -9.55
C GLN A 74 15.17 -1.19 -8.82
N TRP A 75 14.04 -0.85 -8.17
CA TRP A 75 13.19 -1.84 -7.52
C TRP A 75 12.24 -2.55 -8.48
N PHE A 76 12.06 -2.02 -9.69
CA PHE A 76 11.12 -2.55 -10.68
C PHE A 76 11.85 -3.31 -11.79
N LYS A 77 11.29 -4.45 -12.17
CA LYS A 77 11.73 -5.22 -13.34
C LYS A 77 11.21 -4.48 -14.58
N ILE A 78 12.14 -4.01 -15.41
CA ILE A 78 11.86 -3.39 -16.72
C ILE A 78 11.25 -4.43 -17.65
#